data_AF-A0A932YGM8-F1
#
_entry.id   AF-A0A932YGM8-F1
#
_cell.length_a   1.000
_cell.length_b   1.000
_cell.length_c   1.000
_cell.angle_alpha   90.00
_cell.angle_beta   90.00
_cell.angle_gamma   90.00
#
_symmetry.space_group_name_H-M   'P 1'
#
loop_
_entity.id
_entity.type
_entity.pdbx_description
1 polymer ?
#
loop_
_entity_poly.entity_id
_entity_poly.type
_entity_poly.pdbx_seq_one_letter_code
_entity_poly.pdbx_strand_id
1 'polypeptide(L)' 'MATKPRTITSLSDLIREGKENGFVTQDDILALFPKPEERIPEIDQFYDQLIRAGVDV' A
#
# COMPACT_ATOMS: atom_id res chain seq x y z
N MET A 1 -20.43 6.77 -6.98
CA MET A 1 -19.85 6.94 -5.64
C MET A 1 -18.51 7.62 -5.85
N ALA A 2 -18.38 8.89 -5.48
CA ALA A 2 -17.12 9.62 -5.62
C ALA A 2 -16.27 9.36 -4.38
N THR A 3 -15.29 8.47 -4.48
CA THR A 3 -14.24 8.32 -3.47
C THR A 3 -13.47 9.63 -3.42
N LYS A 4 -13.55 10.31 -2.28
CA LYS A 4 -12.71 11.47 -1.94
C LYS A 4 -11.26 11.12 -2.31
N PRO A 5 -10.48 11.97 -3.00
CA PRO A 5 -9.09 11.64 -3.31
C PRO A 5 -8.35 11.45 -1.99
N ARG A 6 -8.09 10.21 -1.61
CA ARG A 6 -7.31 9.88 -0.42
C ARG A 6 -5.87 10.08 -0.81
N THR A 7 -5.24 11.13 -0.28
CA THR A 7 -3.83 11.40 -0.55
C THR A 7 -3.00 10.42 0.28
N ILE A 8 -2.71 9.25 -0.28
CA ILE A 8 -1.73 8.33 0.29
C ILE A 8 -0.34 8.86 -0.10
N THR A 9 0.43 9.29 0.88
CA THR A 9 1.77 9.88 0.65
C THR A 9 2.88 9.10 1.34
N SER A 10 2.54 8.07 2.13
CA SER A 10 3.49 7.25 2.87
C SER A 10 3.02 5.80 3.03
N LEU A 11 3.97 4.88 3.24
CA LEU A 11 3.67 3.47 3.53
C LEU A 11 2.85 3.29 4.81
N SER A 12 3.07 4.17 5.80
CA SER A 12 2.32 4.19 7.05
C SER A 12 0.85 4.53 6.83
N ASP A 13 0.57 5.50 5.94
CA ASP A 13 -0.79 5.85 5.55
C ASP A 13 -1.46 4.69 4.81
N LEU A 14 -0.71 4.02 3.92
CA LEU A 14 -1.20 2.88 3.16
C LEU A 14 -1.57 1.69 4.06
N ILE A 15 -0.74 1.35 5.06
CA ILE A 15 -1.06 0.30 6.05
C ILE A 15 -2.29 0.67 6.88
N ARG A 16 -2.42 1.94 7.28
CA ARG A 16 -3.58 2.42 8.04
C ARG A 16 -4.86 2.28 7.22
N GLU A 17 -4.84 2.73 5.97
CA GLU A 17 -5.96 2.65 5.03
C GLU A 17 -6.35 1.18 4.79
N GLY A 18 -5.35 0.31 4.57
CA GLY A 18 -5.55 -1.13 4.43
C GLY A 18 -6.18 -1.80 5.64
N LYS A 19 -5.79 -1.40 6.86
CA LYS A 19 -6.43 -1.90 8.09
C LYS A 19 -7.86 -1.39 8.27
N GLU A 20 -8.16 -0.18 7.81
CA GLU A 20 -9.50 0.43 7.91
C GLU A 20 -10.47 -0.15 6.88
N ASN A 21 -10.03 -0.42 5.64
CA ASN A 21 -10.89 -0.89 4.56
C ASN A 21 -10.78 -2.40 4.29
N GLY A 22 -9.77 -3.07 4.83
CA GLY A 22 -9.49 -4.49 4.65
C GLY A 22 -8.62 -4.82 3.42
N PHE A 23 -8.30 -3.83 2.59
CA PHE A 23 -7.46 -4.00 1.40
C PHE A 23 -6.76 -2.70 1.01
N VAL A 24 -5.69 -2.81 0.24
CA VAL A 24 -5.05 -1.72 -0.54
C VAL A 24 -4.95 -2.17 -1.99
N THR A 25 -4.66 -1.29 -2.95
CA THR A 25 -4.44 -1.74 -4.34
C THR A 25 -2.96 -1.74 -4.70
N GLN A 26 -2.59 -2.54 -5.70
CA GLN A 26 -1.23 -2.50 -6.26
C GLN A 26 -0.85 -1.11 -6.78
N ASP A 27 -1.79 -0.35 -7.35
CA ASP A 27 -1.54 1.01 -7.82
C ASP A 27 -1.19 1.95 -6.66
N ASP A 28 -1.87 1.82 -5.51
CA ASP A 28 -1.56 2.62 -4.32
C ASP A 28 -0.16 2.32 -3.78
N ILE A 29 0.26 1.04 -3.83
CA ILE A 29 1.60 0.62 -3.44
C ILE A 29 2.62 1.25 -4.40
N LEU A 30 2.47 1.02 -5.70
CA LEU A 30 3.44 1.45 -6.71
C LEU A 30 3.52 2.98 -6.84
N ALA A 31 2.46 3.71 -6.54
CA ALA A 31 2.47 5.18 -6.49
C ALA A 31 3.50 5.74 -5.48
N LEU A 32 3.87 4.97 -4.46
CA LEU A 32 4.88 5.34 -3.46
C LEU A 32 6.32 4.96 -3.86
N PHE A 33 6.50 4.25 -4.97
CA PHE A 33 7.81 3.81 -5.47
C PHE A 33 8.07 4.38 -6.88
N PRO A 34 8.83 5.47 -7.03
CA PRO A 34 9.14 6.09 -8.34
C PRO A 34 9.86 5.16 -9.33
N LYS A 35 10.45 4.06 -8.85
CA LYS A 35 11.14 3.01 -9.62
C LYS A 35 11.02 1.66 -8.90
N PRO A 36 9.87 0.99 -9.01
CA PRO A 36 9.62 -0.22 -8.24
C PRO A 36 10.61 -1.35 -8.54
N GLU A 37 11.11 -1.42 -9.78
CA GLU A 37 12.10 -2.42 -10.23
C GLU A 37 13.45 -2.31 -9.49
N GLU A 38 13.83 -1.13 -9.01
CA GLU A 38 15.05 -0.93 -8.20
C GLU A 38 14.81 -1.18 -6.71
N ARG A 39 13.54 -1.35 -6.30
CA ARG A 39 13.10 -1.41 -4.89
C ARG A 39 12.34 -2.68 -4.53
N ILE A 40 12.49 -3.73 -5.34
CA ILE A 40 11.82 -5.03 -5.14
C ILE A 40 11.93 -5.55 -3.69
N PRO A 41 13.09 -5.52 -3.01
CA PRO A 41 13.17 -6.02 -1.63
C PRO A 41 12.30 -5.24 -0.64
N GLU A 42 12.17 -3.93 -0.83
CA GLU A 42 11.34 -3.10 0.05
C GLU A 42 9.85 -3.30 -0.23
N ILE A 43 9.49 -3.49 -1.50
CA ILE A 43 8.13 -3.80 -1.91
C ILE A 43 7.74 -5.16 -1.33
N ASP A 44 8.59 -6.18 -1.46
CA ASP A 44 8.39 -7.51 -0.87
C ASP A 44 8.21 -7.44 0.66
N GLN A 45 9.07 -6.69 1.35
CA GLN A 45 8.92 -6.43 2.79
C GLN A 45 7.61 -5.72 3.14
N PHE A 46 7.08 -4.89 2.24
CA PHE A 46 5.80 -4.23 2.44
C PHE A 46 4.62 -5.19 2.27
N TYR A 47 4.63 -6.05 1.24
CA TYR A 47 3.66 -7.13 1.08
C TYR A 47 3.62 -8.05 2.31
N ASP A 48 4.78 -8.41 2.85
CA ASP A 48 4.90 -9.19 4.08
C ASP A 48 4.20 -8.52 5.27
N GLN A 49 4.31 -7.19 5.39
CA GLN A 49 3.62 -6.43 6.43
C GLN A 49 2.10 -6.41 6.24
N LEU A 50 1.62 -6.28 5.01
CA LEU A 50 0.19 -6.31 4.69
C LEU A 50 -0.43 -7.68 5.03
N ILE A 51 0.24 -8.77 4.62
CA ILE A 51 -0.18 -10.15 4.92
C ILE A 51 -0.26 -10.36 6.44
N ARG A 52 0.77 -9.96 7.19
CA ARG A 52 0.78 -10.06 8.66
C ARG A 52 -0.29 -9.19 9.33
N ALA A 53 -0.66 -8.09 8.71
CA ALA A 53 -1.72 -7.22 9.16
C ALA A 53 -3.13 -7.71 8.78
N GLY A 54 -3.25 -8.79 8.00
CA GLY A 54 -4.52 -9.30 7.48
C GLY A 54 -5.17 -8.34 6.47
N VAL A 55 -4.35 -7.57 5.75
CA VAL A 55 -4.78 -6.62 4.72
C VAL A 55 -4.58 -7.28 3.35
N ASP A 56 -5.62 -7.26 2.52
CA ASP A 56 -5.59 -7.79 1.15
C ASP A 56 -4.97 -6.78 0.16
N VAL A 57 -4.53 -7.25 -1.02
CA VAL A 57 -3.89 -6.41 -2.05
C VAL A 57 -4.52 -6.58 -3.43
#